data_AF-A0A536IAL0-F1
#
_entry.id   AF-A0A536IAL0-F1
#
_cell.length_a   1.000
_cell.length_b   1.000
_cell.length_c   1.000
_cell.angle_alpha   90.00
_cell.angle_beta   90.00
_cell.angle_gamma   90.00
#
_symmetry.space_group_name_H-M   'P 1'
#
loop_
_entity.id
_entity.type
_entity.pdbx_description
1 polymer ?
#
loop_
_entity_poly.entity_id
_entity_poly.type
_entity_poly.pdbx_seq_one_letter_code
_entity_poly.pdbx_strand_id
1 'polypeptide(L)'
;MKPWPFGALPPDGLEPLGAHTTAYYATGYPYSNSAIVSGKDAVLVFDANIFHYAAELKAALDRVRAGRPVYLVLSHSHADHADGTMFFSPPAQTLASDFTRRRLAWWVGQDQTSRNAEYVDHYPAATNWYRNFRMVVPESSITHAEMIDLGAGVQVQLFPEPVSHTPGDVWALVEPDGVGLCGDLWFNDCEPY
;
A
#
# COMPACT_ATOMS: atom_id res chain seq x y z
N MET A 1 12.24 -17.56 -14.76
CA MET A 1 11.22 -16.67 -14.20
C MET A 1 9.97 -16.86 -15.05
N LYS A 2 8.88 -17.43 -14.53
CA LYS A 2 7.63 -17.49 -15.31
C LYS A 2 7.20 -16.04 -15.59
N PRO A 3 6.75 -15.69 -16.81
CA PRO A 3 6.19 -14.37 -17.05
C PRO A 3 5.02 -14.14 -16.09
N TRP A 4 4.87 -12.90 -15.65
CA TRP A 4 3.69 -12.39 -14.98
C TRP A 4 2.43 -12.96 -15.64
N PRO A 5 1.47 -13.54 -14.88
CA PRO A 5 0.35 -14.29 -15.47
C PRO A 5 -0.53 -13.44 -16.39
N PHE A 6 -0.41 -12.11 -16.33
CA PHE A 6 -1.15 -11.15 -17.16
C PHE A 6 -0.37 -10.63 -18.38
N GLY A 7 0.80 -11.20 -18.70
CA GLY A 7 1.61 -10.80 -19.87
C GLY A 7 2.91 -10.09 -19.48
N ALA A 8 3.35 -9.11 -20.27
CA ALA A 8 4.49 -8.28 -19.88
C ALA A 8 4.09 -7.39 -18.70
N LEU A 9 4.98 -7.19 -17.73
CA LEU A 9 4.78 -6.18 -16.70
C LEU A 9 4.58 -4.81 -17.38
N PRO A 10 3.63 -4.00 -16.93
CA PRO A 10 3.43 -2.68 -17.49
C PRO A 10 4.69 -1.80 -17.29
N PRO A 11 4.93 -0.80 -18.14
CA PRO A 11 6.05 0.13 -17.98
C PRO A 11 6.08 0.74 -16.58
N ASP A 12 7.23 0.74 -15.93
CA ASP A 12 7.43 1.20 -14.54
C ASP A 12 6.52 0.51 -13.50
N GLY A 13 5.92 -0.63 -13.83
CA GLY A 13 4.96 -1.33 -12.99
C GLY A 13 3.59 -0.64 -12.90
N LEU A 14 3.31 0.39 -13.72
CA LEU A 14 2.10 1.21 -13.59
C LEU A 14 1.03 0.87 -14.63
N GLU A 15 -0.18 0.56 -14.17
CA GLU A 15 -1.33 0.26 -15.03
C GLU A 15 -2.53 1.16 -14.69
N PRO A 16 -3.04 1.96 -15.63
CA PRO A 16 -4.29 2.69 -15.44
C PRO A 16 -5.47 1.71 -15.35
N LEU A 17 -6.19 1.75 -14.23
CA LEU A 17 -7.43 0.96 -14.02
C LEU A 17 -8.69 1.79 -14.29
N GLY A 18 -8.55 3.10 -14.34
CA GLY A 18 -9.62 4.06 -14.58
C GLY A 18 -9.07 5.46 -14.83
N ALA A 19 -9.95 6.46 -14.85
CA ALA A 19 -9.55 7.86 -15.08
C ALA A 19 -8.76 8.44 -13.89
N HIS A 20 -8.99 7.91 -12.69
CA HIS A 20 -8.42 8.39 -11.44
C HIS A 20 -7.50 7.37 -10.76
N THR A 21 -7.62 6.09 -11.12
CA THR A 21 -6.96 4.98 -10.43
C THR A 21 -5.85 4.38 -11.29
N THR A 22 -4.64 4.32 -10.72
CA THR A 22 -3.49 3.63 -11.32
C THR A 22 -2.97 2.59 -10.33
N ALA A 23 -2.90 1.33 -10.75
CA ALA A 23 -2.21 0.29 -10.00
C ALA A 23 -0.70 0.39 -10.18
N TYR A 24 0.03 0.00 -9.14
CA TYR A 24 1.45 -0.26 -9.16
C TYR A 24 1.68 -1.74 -8.81
N TYR A 25 2.35 -2.45 -9.69
CA TYR A 25 2.72 -3.85 -9.53
C TYR A 25 4.22 -3.95 -9.21
N ALA A 26 4.56 -4.45 -8.02
CA ALA A 26 5.95 -4.75 -7.71
C ALA A 26 6.49 -5.79 -8.70
N THR A 27 7.68 -5.52 -9.24
CA THR A 27 8.25 -6.33 -10.34
C THR A 27 9.00 -7.58 -9.86
N GLY A 28 8.90 -7.90 -8.57
CA GLY A 28 9.58 -9.02 -7.92
C GLY A 28 9.06 -9.28 -6.51
N TYR A 29 9.59 -10.33 -5.89
CA TYR A 29 9.25 -10.76 -4.53
C TYR A 29 9.33 -9.60 -3.51
N PRO A 30 8.39 -9.45 -2.57
CA PRO A 30 7.26 -10.34 -2.25
C PRO A 30 6.02 -10.22 -3.16
N TYR A 31 6.07 -9.46 -4.27
CA TYR A 31 4.94 -9.28 -5.20
C TYR A 31 3.67 -8.71 -4.56
N SER A 32 3.78 -7.54 -3.92
CA SER A 32 2.61 -6.78 -3.47
C SER A 32 2.24 -5.68 -4.46
N ASN A 33 0.95 -5.36 -4.50
CA ASN A 33 0.41 -4.30 -5.33
C ASN A 33 0.05 -3.10 -4.48
N SER A 34 0.02 -1.94 -5.12
CA SER A 34 -0.45 -0.71 -4.51
C SER A 34 -1.29 0.07 -5.51
N ALA A 35 -2.02 1.08 -5.07
CA ALA A 35 -2.76 1.94 -5.97
C ALA A 35 -2.57 3.41 -5.64
N ILE A 36 -2.57 4.25 -6.68
CA ILE A 36 -2.63 5.70 -6.57
C ILE A 36 -3.98 6.16 -7.13
N VAL A 37 -4.76 6.85 -6.31
CA VAL A 37 -6.06 7.44 -6.68
C VAL A 37 -5.93 8.96 -6.67
N SER A 38 -6.11 9.60 -7.83
CA SER A 38 -5.91 11.04 -8.00
C SER A 38 -7.24 11.81 -8.12
N GLY A 39 -7.63 12.52 -7.07
CA GLY A 39 -8.72 13.50 -7.08
C GLY A 39 -8.22 14.94 -7.20
N LYS A 40 -9.12 15.91 -7.37
CA LYS A 40 -8.71 17.31 -7.60
C LYS A 40 -7.95 17.94 -6.43
N ASP A 41 -8.35 17.61 -5.20
CA ASP A 41 -7.91 18.29 -3.98
C ASP A 41 -6.91 17.45 -3.18
N ALA A 42 -6.94 16.12 -3.32
CA ALA A 42 -6.04 15.18 -2.65
C ALA A 42 -5.69 13.97 -3.53
N VAL A 43 -4.68 13.21 -3.10
CA VAL A 43 -4.33 11.91 -3.68
C VAL A 43 -4.35 10.86 -2.58
N LEU A 44 -4.83 9.67 -2.88
CA LEU A 44 -4.77 8.52 -1.98
C LEU A 44 -3.79 7.49 -2.52
N VAL A 45 -2.97 6.94 -1.63
CA VAL A 45 -2.20 5.72 -1.86
C VAL A 45 -2.84 4.61 -1.04
N PHE A 46 -3.09 3.46 -1.67
CA PHE A 46 -3.57 2.26 -1.02
C PHE A 46 -2.47 1.23 -1.02
N ASP A 47 -2.04 0.82 0.17
CA ASP A 47 -0.82 0.08 0.49
C ASP A 47 0.48 0.78 0.09
N ALA A 48 1.46 0.74 0.99
CA ALA A 48 2.71 1.47 0.87
C ALA A 48 3.81 0.70 0.14
N ASN A 49 3.54 -0.56 -0.21
CA ASN A 49 4.53 -1.52 -0.68
C ASN A 49 5.70 -1.69 0.31
N ILE A 50 6.86 -2.14 -0.16
CA ILE A 50 8.04 -2.39 0.69
C ILE A 50 9.35 -1.89 0.05
N PHE A 51 10.19 -1.23 0.86
CA PHE A 51 11.54 -0.76 0.53
C PHE A 51 11.72 -0.11 -0.86
N HIS A 52 12.43 -0.77 -1.78
CA HIS A 52 12.74 -0.19 -3.09
C HIS A 52 11.48 -0.05 -3.95
N TYR A 53 10.52 -0.98 -3.83
CA TYR A 53 9.22 -0.85 -4.46
C TYR A 53 8.40 0.29 -3.84
N ALA A 54 8.48 0.50 -2.52
CA ALA A 54 7.90 1.68 -1.88
C ALA A 54 8.55 2.99 -2.40
N ALA A 55 9.86 3.00 -2.66
CA ALA A 55 10.56 4.14 -3.24
C ALA A 55 10.12 4.41 -4.69
N GLU A 56 9.95 3.37 -5.50
CA GLU A 56 9.43 3.46 -6.87
C GLU A 56 7.99 3.98 -6.90
N LEU A 57 7.11 3.42 -6.06
CA LEU A 57 5.74 3.88 -5.87
C LEU A 57 5.71 5.35 -5.42
N LYS A 58 6.57 5.72 -4.46
CA LYS A 58 6.69 7.11 -4.00
C LYS A 58 7.14 8.05 -5.12
N ALA A 59 8.07 7.62 -5.97
CA ALA A 59 8.49 8.39 -7.14
C ALA A 59 7.35 8.52 -8.17
N ALA A 60 6.54 7.48 -8.37
CA ALA A 60 5.34 7.55 -9.20
C ALA A 60 4.31 8.53 -8.66
N LEU A 61 4.04 8.47 -7.35
CA LEU A 61 3.17 9.42 -6.65
C LEU A 61 3.67 10.86 -6.82
N ASP A 62 4.96 11.11 -6.66
CA ASP A 62 5.54 12.46 -6.74
C ASP A 62 5.36 13.10 -8.12
N ARG A 63 5.34 12.30 -9.19
CA ARG A 63 5.07 12.77 -10.56
C ARG A 63 3.64 13.28 -10.72
N VAL A 64 2.68 12.69 -10.02
CA VAL A 64 1.25 12.98 -10.23
C VAL A 64 0.66 13.88 -9.16
N ARG A 65 1.10 13.82 -7.89
CA ARG A 65 0.43 14.49 -6.78
C ARG A 65 0.37 16.01 -6.89
N ALA A 66 1.30 16.64 -7.61
CA ALA A 66 1.30 18.09 -7.87
C ALA A 66 1.12 18.97 -6.60
N GLY A 67 1.73 18.55 -5.48
CA GLY A 67 1.64 19.27 -4.20
C GLY A 67 0.36 19.04 -3.39
N ARG A 68 -0.61 18.26 -3.90
CA ARG A 68 -1.82 17.87 -3.17
C ARG A 68 -1.46 17.04 -1.91
N PRO A 69 -2.22 17.18 -0.82
CA PRO A 69 -2.11 16.30 0.35
C PRO A 69 -2.30 14.83 -0.04
N VAL A 70 -1.64 13.96 0.72
CA VAL A 70 -1.65 12.52 0.48
C VAL A 70 -2.31 11.81 1.65
N TYR A 71 -3.32 10.99 1.36
CA TYR A 71 -3.81 9.95 2.25
C TYR A 71 -3.05 8.66 1.93
N LEU A 72 -2.60 7.94 2.96
CA LEU A 72 -2.04 6.60 2.82
C LEU A 72 -2.89 5.64 3.65
N VAL A 73 -3.63 4.77 2.98
CA VAL A 73 -4.46 3.75 3.61
C VAL A 73 -3.74 2.41 3.50
N LEU A 74 -3.54 1.73 4.63
CA LEU A 74 -3.04 0.37 4.65
C LEU A 74 -4.22 -0.60 4.74
N SER A 75 -4.26 -1.57 3.84
CA SER A 75 -5.23 -2.66 3.86
C SER A 75 -5.05 -3.50 5.12
N HIS A 76 -3.82 -3.91 5.41
CA HIS A 76 -3.48 -4.74 6.55
C HIS A 76 -2.01 -4.60 6.98
N SER A 77 -1.58 -5.43 7.92
CA SER A 77 -0.31 -5.27 8.64
C SER A 77 0.90 -6.05 8.08
N HIS A 78 0.75 -6.76 6.96
CA HIS A 78 1.86 -7.48 6.37
C HIS A 78 2.93 -6.52 5.84
N ALA A 79 4.18 -6.97 5.89
CA ALA A 79 5.36 -6.15 5.65
C ALA A 79 5.36 -5.57 4.22
N ASP A 80 4.96 -6.38 3.26
CA ASP A 80 4.87 -6.04 1.85
C ASP A 80 3.78 -5.02 1.51
N HIS A 81 2.85 -4.76 2.43
CA HIS A 81 1.83 -3.71 2.31
C HIS A 81 2.13 -2.49 3.20
N ALA A 82 2.72 -2.69 4.38
CA ALA A 82 2.81 -1.68 5.42
C ALA A 82 4.21 -1.05 5.59
N ASP A 83 5.29 -1.77 5.32
CA ASP A 83 6.63 -1.32 5.71
C ASP A 83 7.12 -0.11 4.90
N GLY A 84 6.61 0.07 3.68
CA GLY A 84 6.87 1.22 2.84
C GLY A 84 6.34 2.54 3.42
N THR A 85 5.52 2.52 4.48
CA THR A 85 4.90 3.72 5.06
C THR A 85 5.92 4.80 5.43
N MET A 86 7.15 4.40 5.81
CA MET A 86 8.25 5.32 6.13
C MET A 86 8.68 6.24 4.97
N PHE A 87 8.31 5.91 3.73
CA PHE A 87 8.59 6.73 2.54
C PHE A 87 7.54 7.82 2.30
N PHE A 88 6.37 7.70 2.92
CA PHE A 88 5.23 8.58 2.70
C PHE A 88 4.97 9.48 3.92
N SER A 89 5.23 8.97 5.13
CA SER A 89 4.93 9.66 6.39
C SER A 89 6.19 10.05 7.17
N PRO A 90 6.30 11.32 7.63
CA PRO A 90 5.45 12.48 7.25
C PRO A 90 5.74 12.95 5.80
N PRO A 91 4.79 13.62 5.10
CA PRO A 91 3.58 14.26 5.63
C PRO A 91 2.25 13.58 5.26
N ALA A 92 2.25 12.35 4.73
CA ALA A 92 0.99 11.66 4.41
C ALA A 92 0.13 11.43 5.66
N GLN A 93 -1.18 11.66 5.55
CA GLN A 93 -2.17 11.28 6.56
C GLN A 93 -2.37 9.77 6.48
N THR A 94 -1.99 9.05 7.53
CA THR A 94 -1.96 7.58 7.51
C THR A 94 -3.15 6.97 8.23
N LEU A 95 -3.81 6.02 7.57
CA LEU A 95 -4.99 5.32 8.06
C LEU A 95 -4.80 3.82 7.95
N ALA A 96 -5.28 3.08 8.94
CA ALA A 96 -5.43 1.63 8.89
C ALA A 96 -6.48 1.19 9.93
N SER A 97 -6.85 -0.09 9.95
CA SER A 97 -7.69 -0.60 11.03
C SER A 97 -7.03 -0.51 12.41
N ASP A 98 -7.86 -0.60 13.46
CA ASP A 98 -7.40 -0.69 14.86
C ASP A 98 -6.43 -1.86 15.08
N PHE A 99 -6.69 -3.01 14.46
CA PHE A 99 -5.82 -4.17 14.57
C PHE A 99 -4.48 -3.92 13.90
N THR A 100 -4.48 -3.44 12.65
CA THR A 100 -3.25 -3.13 11.90
C THR A 100 -2.39 -2.14 12.68
N ARG A 101 -2.97 -1.07 13.22
CA ARG A 101 -2.24 -0.11 14.06
C ARG A 101 -1.61 -0.78 15.29
N ARG A 102 -2.36 -1.59 16.03
CA ARG A 102 -1.83 -2.32 17.21
C ARG A 102 -0.72 -3.29 16.83
N ARG A 103 -0.86 -3.98 15.70
CA ARG A 103 0.11 -4.93 15.19
C ARG A 103 1.42 -4.24 14.80
N LEU A 104 1.34 -3.12 14.08
CA LEU A 104 2.51 -2.31 13.75
C LEU A 104 3.13 -1.68 15.00
N ALA A 105 2.32 -1.20 15.94
CA ALA A 105 2.81 -0.67 17.22
C ALA A 105 3.56 -1.73 18.06
N TRP A 106 3.11 -2.99 18.05
CA TRP A 106 3.82 -4.08 18.72
C TRP A 106 5.22 -4.33 18.16
N TRP A 107 5.38 -4.14 16.85
CA TRP A 107 6.66 -4.27 16.15
C TRP A 107 7.63 -3.11 16.40
N VAL A 108 7.16 -1.96 16.90
CA VAL A 108 8.02 -0.83 17.24
C VAL A 108 9.00 -1.25 18.35
N GLY A 109 10.30 -1.12 18.08
CA GLY A 109 11.36 -1.46 19.02
C GLY A 109 11.70 -2.96 19.11
N GLN A 110 11.02 -3.82 18.36
CA GLN A 110 11.41 -5.22 18.22
C GLN A 110 12.62 -5.37 17.30
N ASP A 111 13.40 -6.43 17.49
CA ASP A 111 14.44 -6.80 16.54
C ASP A 111 13.81 -7.31 15.23
N GLN A 112 13.99 -6.54 14.17
CA GLN A 112 13.46 -6.85 12.84
C GLN A 112 14.47 -7.64 11.98
N THR A 113 15.65 -7.98 12.52
CA THR A 113 16.73 -8.63 11.75
C THR A 113 16.25 -9.90 11.06
N SER A 114 15.56 -10.79 11.78
CA SER A 114 15.05 -12.04 11.21
C SER A 114 13.99 -11.81 10.14
N ARG A 115 13.09 -10.83 10.34
CA ARG A 115 12.06 -10.47 9.35
C ARG A 115 12.67 -9.90 8.08
N ASN A 116 13.73 -9.11 8.23
CA ASN A 116 14.38 -8.43 7.12
C ASN A 116 15.41 -9.31 6.40
N ALA A 117 15.92 -10.37 7.05
CA ALA A 117 16.95 -11.25 6.50
C ALA A 117 16.51 -11.90 5.19
N GLU A 118 15.29 -12.42 5.14
CA GLU A 118 14.71 -13.02 3.94
C GLU A 118 14.75 -12.05 2.75
N TYR A 119 14.32 -10.81 2.99
CA TYR A 119 14.29 -9.80 1.94
C TYR A 119 15.70 -9.29 1.54
N VAL A 120 16.66 -9.27 2.46
CA VAL A 120 18.07 -8.95 2.18
C VAL A 120 18.67 -10.00 1.24
N ASP A 121 18.37 -11.27 1.46
CA ASP A 121 18.87 -12.37 0.60
C ASP A 121 18.31 -12.26 -0.82
N HIS A 122 17.03 -11.88 -0.96
CA HIS A 122 16.42 -11.63 -2.26
C HIS A 122 16.93 -10.33 -2.93
N TYR A 123 17.26 -9.30 -2.14
CA TYR A 123 17.66 -7.98 -2.65
C TYR A 123 18.88 -7.39 -1.93
N PRO A 124 20.10 -7.91 -2.19
CA PRO A 124 21.31 -7.42 -1.51
C PRO A 124 21.58 -5.92 -1.75
N ALA A 125 21.21 -5.38 -2.91
CA ALA A 125 21.33 -3.96 -3.20
C ALA A 125 20.42 -3.07 -2.32
N ALA A 126 19.33 -3.62 -1.79
CA ALA A 126 18.42 -2.93 -0.89
C ALA A 126 18.82 -3.03 0.59
N THR A 127 19.96 -3.65 0.93
CA THR A 127 20.49 -3.80 2.31
C THR A 127 20.43 -2.50 3.13
N ASN A 128 20.71 -1.35 2.51
CA ASN A 128 20.66 -0.07 3.22
C ASN A 128 19.24 0.29 3.69
N TRP A 129 18.21 -0.03 2.91
CA TRP A 129 16.81 0.19 3.29
C TRP A 129 16.41 -0.67 4.48
N TYR A 130 16.77 -1.96 4.46
CA TYR A 130 16.50 -2.87 5.58
C TYR A 130 17.19 -2.45 6.88
N ARG A 131 18.43 -1.95 6.80
CA ARG A 131 19.20 -1.47 7.97
C ARG A 131 18.64 -0.18 8.58
N ASN A 132 18.04 0.67 7.75
CA ASN A 132 17.47 1.95 8.18
C ASN A 132 15.94 1.89 8.30
N PHE A 133 15.36 0.69 8.24
CA PHE A 133 13.93 0.48 8.33
C PHE A 133 13.38 1.08 9.62
N ARG A 134 12.23 1.75 9.50
CA ARG A 134 11.49 2.28 10.64
C ARG A 134 10.04 1.88 10.50
N MET A 135 9.55 1.16 11.49
CA MET A 135 8.12 0.88 11.61
C MET A 135 7.38 2.20 11.81
N VAL A 136 6.37 2.46 10.97
CA VAL A 136 5.47 3.60 11.12
C VAL A 136 4.12 3.07 11.56
N VAL A 137 3.59 3.64 12.65
CA VAL A 137 2.24 3.35 13.12
C VAL A 137 1.29 4.37 12.51
N PRO A 138 0.23 3.94 11.79
CA PRO A 138 -0.74 4.86 11.22
C PRO A 138 -1.37 5.78 12.28
N GLU A 139 -1.61 7.02 11.90
CA GLU A 139 -2.12 8.08 12.78
C GLU A 139 -3.57 7.85 13.18
N SER A 140 -4.39 7.41 12.22
CA SER A 140 -5.84 7.27 12.36
C SER A 140 -6.32 5.83 12.19
N SER A 141 -7.39 5.51 12.91
CA SER A 141 -8.06 4.19 12.84
C SER A 141 -9.32 4.23 12.00
N ILE A 142 -9.45 3.26 11.10
CA ILE A 142 -10.69 2.94 10.40
C ILE A 142 -11.43 1.91 11.27
N THR A 143 -12.55 2.32 11.87
CA THR A 143 -13.33 1.49 12.82
C THR A 143 -14.71 1.11 12.31
N HIS A 144 -15.17 1.81 11.29
CA HIS A 144 -16.42 1.59 10.57
C HIS A 144 -16.21 2.01 9.12
N ALA A 145 -17.16 1.69 8.25
CA ALA A 145 -17.08 2.15 6.88
C ALA A 145 -17.07 3.68 6.84
N GLU A 146 -16.10 4.25 6.12
CA GLU A 146 -15.93 5.71 5.99
C GLU A 146 -15.52 6.07 4.57
N MET A 147 -15.61 7.35 4.22
CA MET A 147 -15.35 7.84 2.87
C MET A 147 -14.33 8.97 2.90
N ILE A 148 -13.35 8.90 2.00
CA ILE A 148 -12.40 9.99 1.76
C ILE A 148 -12.76 10.67 0.43
N ASP A 149 -13.11 11.96 0.51
CA ASP A 149 -13.35 12.80 -0.67
C ASP A 149 -12.02 13.38 -1.14
N LEU A 150 -11.63 13.03 -2.37
CA LEU A 150 -10.40 13.51 -3.00
C LEU A 150 -10.66 14.73 -3.90
N GLY A 151 -11.89 15.21 -3.98
CA GLY A 151 -12.30 16.39 -4.73
C GLY A 151 -12.76 16.09 -6.15
N ALA A 152 -13.66 16.95 -6.66
CA ALA A 152 -14.28 16.86 -7.99
C ALA A 152 -15.04 15.54 -8.26
N GLY A 153 -15.65 14.95 -7.22
CA GLY A 153 -16.48 13.75 -7.34
C GLY A 153 -15.69 12.44 -7.30
N VAL A 154 -14.39 12.48 -6.98
CA VAL A 154 -13.58 11.28 -6.71
C VAL A 154 -13.67 10.94 -5.23
N GLN A 155 -14.32 9.84 -4.92
CA GLN A 155 -14.55 9.37 -3.55
C GLN A 155 -14.00 7.96 -3.38
N VAL A 156 -13.36 7.72 -2.24
CA VAL A 156 -12.86 6.39 -1.89
C VAL A 156 -13.61 5.92 -0.65
N GLN A 157 -14.50 4.94 -0.82
CA GLN A 157 -15.18 4.27 0.27
C GLN A 157 -14.22 3.24 0.88
N LEU A 158 -14.04 3.25 2.19
CA LEU A 158 -13.21 2.33 2.95
C LEU A 158 -14.10 1.41 3.78
N PHE A 159 -13.84 0.11 3.72
CA PHE A 159 -14.64 -0.92 4.37
C PHE A 159 -13.72 -1.77 5.26
N PRO A 160 -13.82 -1.62 6.61
CA PRO A 160 -13.10 -2.51 7.52
C PRO A 160 -13.81 -3.86 7.63
N GLU A 161 -13.06 -4.93 7.43
CA GLU A 161 -13.49 -6.32 7.59
C GLU A 161 -12.86 -6.91 8.86
N PRO A 162 -13.63 -7.16 9.93
CA PRO A 162 -13.07 -7.51 11.23
C PRO A 162 -12.36 -8.88 11.23
N VAL A 163 -12.78 -9.80 10.37
CA VAL A 163 -12.18 -11.15 10.25
C VAL A 163 -12.07 -11.49 8.78
N SER A 164 -10.84 -11.55 8.27
CA SER A 164 -10.55 -11.93 6.89
C SER A 164 -9.14 -12.52 6.77
N HIS A 165 -8.36 -12.17 5.73
CA HIS A 165 -6.95 -12.56 5.55
C HIS A 165 -6.11 -12.35 6.82
N THR A 166 -6.22 -11.16 7.39
CA THR A 166 -5.81 -10.85 8.76
C THR A 166 -7.01 -10.36 9.57
N PRO A 167 -6.88 -10.24 10.90
CA PRO A 167 -7.89 -9.52 11.66
C PRO A 167 -7.87 -8.03 11.27
N GLY A 168 -9.04 -7.46 10.93
CA GLY A 168 -9.16 -6.04 10.63
C GLY A 168 -8.55 -5.62 9.29
N ASP A 169 -8.68 -6.42 8.24
CA ASP A 169 -8.39 -5.95 6.88
C ASP A 169 -9.27 -4.75 6.50
N VAL A 170 -8.79 -3.95 5.57
CA VAL A 170 -9.54 -2.87 4.94
C VAL A 170 -9.48 -3.07 3.43
N TRP A 171 -10.62 -2.99 2.77
CA TRP A 171 -10.69 -2.83 1.32
C TRP A 171 -11.35 -1.50 0.96
N ALA A 172 -11.19 -1.07 -0.29
CA ALA A 172 -11.76 0.19 -0.75
C ALA A 172 -12.48 0.07 -2.09
N LEU A 173 -13.46 0.96 -2.31
CA LEU A 173 -14.10 1.18 -3.60
C LEU A 173 -13.82 2.61 -4.05
N VAL A 174 -13.23 2.77 -5.24
CA VAL A 174 -13.00 4.07 -5.87
C VAL A 174 -14.16 4.41 -6.79
N GLU A 175 -14.93 5.42 -6.42
CA GLU A 175 -15.94 6.07 -7.25
C GLU A 175 -15.27 7.33 -7.85
N PRO A 176 -15.31 7.62 -9.16
CA PRO A 176 -16.21 7.13 -10.21
C PRO A 176 -15.69 5.94 -11.03
N ASP A 177 -14.48 5.46 -10.77
CA ASP A 177 -13.84 4.44 -11.63
C ASP A 177 -14.46 3.04 -11.48
N GLY A 178 -15.19 2.77 -10.39
CA GLY A 178 -15.76 1.45 -10.12
C GLY A 178 -14.70 0.39 -9.81
N VAL A 179 -13.55 0.81 -9.27
CA VAL A 179 -12.39 -0.04 -9.00
C VAL A 179 -12.36 -0.42 -7.52
N GLY A 180 -12.30 -1.73 -7.25
CA GLY A 180 -12.08 -2.28 -5.91
C GLY A 180 -10.59 -2.46 -5.61
N LEU A 181 -10.14 -1.95 -4.46
CA LEU A 181 -8.79 -2.13 -3.93
C LEU A 181 -8.89 -3.10 -2.75
N CYS A 182 -8.66 -4.38 -3.03
CA CYS A 182 -9.03 -5.46 -2.11
C CYS A 182 -7.92 -5.87 -1.13
N GLY A 183 -6.73 -5.24 -1.21
CA GLY A 183 -5.55 -5.76 -0.52
C GLY A 183 -5.41 -7.24 -0.80
N ASP A 184 -5.36 -8.02 0.27
CA ASP A 184 -5.23 -9.46 0.23
C ASP A 184 -6.54 -10.23 0.42
N LEU A 185 -7.69 -9.57 0.22
CA LEU A 185 -9.00 -10.23 0.35
C LEU A 185 -9.47 -10.94 -0.91
N TRP A 186 -8.89 -10.57 -2.05
CA TRP A 186 -9.22 -11.18 -3.32
C TRP A 186 -7.99 -11.23 -4.21
N PHE A 187 -7.67 -12.43 -4.67
CA PHE A 187 -6.60 -12.66 -5.62
C PHE A 187 -7.12 -13.27 -6.90
N ASN A 188 -6.34 -13.09 -7.97
CA ASN A 188 -6.48 -13.86 -9.17
C ASN A 188 -5.18 -14.63 -9.43
N ASP A 189 -5.27 -15.94 -9.63
CA ASP A 189 -4.17 -16.86 -9.96
C ASP A 189 -2.99 -17.00 -8.97
N CYS A 190 -2.89 -16.21 -7.90
CA CYS A 190 -1.88 -16.32 -6.84
C CYS A 190 -2.44 -15.95 -5.47
N GLU A 191 -2.44 -16.89 -4.51
CA GLU A 191 -2.78 -16.62 -3.10
C GLU A 191 -1.47 -16.34 -2.32
N PRO A 192 -1.41 -15.39 -1.37
CA PRO A 192 -0.33 -15.29 -0.42
C PRO A 192 -0.49 -16.33 0.69
N TYR A 193 0.65 -16.62 1.33
CA TYR A 193 0.75 -17.46 2.51
C TYR A 193 0.20 -16.78 3.77
#